data_AF-A0A960E177-F1
#
_entry.id   AF-A0A960E177-F1
#
_cell.length_a   1.000
_cell.length_b   1.000
_cell.length_c   1.000
_cell.angle_alpha   90.00
_cell.angle_beta   90.00
_cell.angle_gamma   90.00
#
_symmetry.space_group_name_H-M   'P 1'
#
loop_
_entity.id
_entity.type
_entity.pdbx_description
1 polymer ?
#
loop_
_entity_poly.entity_id
_entity_poly.type
_entity_poly.pdbx_seq_one_letter_code
_entity_poly.pdbx_strand_id
1 'polypeptide(L)'
;MSPGRATVVVLGALTLQVCLFSRFSFDGARPDVMVLVAVLAGLLAGPDRGAILGFASGLAFDVVLTTPFGLSALIYTIVGYGVGTLSGGMVRSSRWLVPAVAAVGSAVAMLLYALVGVVVGEATLDGPPLAAIVVYVAAVNAACSPLAARAVRWVVDEDRDHHRRPSFLTR
;
A
#
# COMPACT_ATOMS: atom_id res chain seq x y z
N MET A 1 9.71 1.25 -13.92
CA MET A 1 8.79 0.24 -13.38
C MET A 1 8.11 -0.34 -14.59
N SER A 2 8.02 -1.67 -14.72
CA SER A 2 7.27 -2.23 -15.83
C SER A 2 5.77 -2.10 -15.54
N PRO A 3 4.99 -1.42 -16.40
CA PRO A 3 3.56 -1.20 -16.15
C PRO A 3 2.79 -2.52 -16.06
N GLY A 4 3.18 -3.54 -16.84
CA GLY A 4 2.55 -4.86 -16.80
C GLY A 4 2.68 -5.57 -15.45
N ARG A 5 3.85 -5.53 -14.81
CA ARG A 5 4.03 -6.16 -13.47
C ARG A 5 3.27 -5.40 -12.40
N ALA A 6 3.26 -4.07 -12.47
CA ALA A 6 2.48 -3.23 -11.57
C ALA A 6 0.99 -3.59 -11.65
N THR A 7 0.43 -3.71 -12.86
CA THR A 7 -0.95 -4.14 -13.07
C THR A 7 -1.21 -5.52 -12.47
N VAL A 8 -0.34 -6.50 -12.69
CA VAL A 8 -0.49 -7.85 -12.13
C VAL A 8 -0.51 -7.83 -10.60
N VAL A 9 0.38 -7.07 -9.96
CA VAL A 9 0.42 -6.99 -8.50
C VAL A 9 -0.79 -6.27 -7.94
N VAL A 10 -1.23 -5.16 -8.55
CA VAL A 10 -2.43 -4.43 -8.11
C VAL A 10 -3.67 -5.30 -8.27
N LEU A 11 -3.89 -5.93 -9.43
CA LEU A 11 -5.06 -6.78 -9.67
C LEU A 11 -5.03 -8.06 -8.82
N GLY A 12 -3.85 -8.67 -8.64
CA GLY A 12 -3.70 -9.84 -7.79
C GLY A 12 -4.00 -9.53 -6.33
N ALA A 13 -3.47 -8.41 -5.83
CA ALA A 13 -3.78 -7.97 -4.48
C ALA A 13 -5.26 -7.56 -4.35
N LEU A 14 -5.88 -6.96 -5.38
CA LEU A 14 -7.30 -6.59 -5.36
C LEU A 14 -8.19 -7.84 -5.28
N THR A 15 -7.85 -8.86 -6.06
CA THR A 15 -8.52 -10.16 -6.02
C THR A 15 -8.40 -10.77 -4.63
N LEU A 16 -7.20 -10.75 -4.04
CA LEU A 16 -6.96 -11.22 -2.68
C LEU A 16 -7.80 -10.44 -1.64
N GLN A 17 -7.85 -9.12 -1.78
CA GLN A 17 -8.62 -8.21 -0.94
C GLN A 17 -10.11 -8.54 -0.98
N VAL A 18 -10.67 -8.71 -2.18
CA VAL A 18 -12.10 -8.99 -2.38
C VAL A 18 -12.46 -10.42 -1.97
N CYS A 19 -11.63 -11.41 -2.28
CA CYS A 19 -11.96 -12.82 -2.03
C CYS A 19 -11.71 -13.28 -0.60
N LEU A 20 -10.64 -12.80 0.05
CA LEU A 20 -10.22 -13.25 1.38
C LEU A 20 -10.48 -12.18 2.44
N PHE A 21 -9.89 -11.00 2.29
CA PHE A 21 -9.93 -9.98 3.34
C PHE A 21 -11.30 -9.32 3.51
N SER A 22 -12.12 -9.28 2.46
CA SER A 22 -13.52 -8.86 2.60
C SER A 22 -14.37 -9.84 3.43
N ARG A 23 -13.92 -11.09 3.64
CA ARG A 23 -14.60 -12.08 4.50
C ARG A 23 -14.11 -12.03 5.95
N PHE A 24 -12.89 -11.54 6.17
CA PHE A 24 -12.34 -11.31 7.50
C PHE A 24 -12.65 -9.88 7.96
N SER A 25 -13.92 -9.60 8.24
CA SER A 25 -14.31 -8.39 8.96
C SER A 25 -14.37 -8.70 10.46
N PHE A 26 -13.44 -8.14 11.23
CA PHE A 26 -13.57 -8.13 12.68
C PHE A 26 -14.28 -6.83 13.08
N ASP A 27 -15.54 -6.94 13.50
CA ASP A 27 -16.32 -5.85 14.09
C ASP A 27 -16.40 -4.57 13.23
N GLY A 28 -16.54 -4.74 11.90
CA GLY A 28 -16.63 -3.64 10.93
C GLY A 28 -15.30 -3.21 10.30
N ALA A 29 -14.17 -3.62 10.86
CA ALA A 29 -12.84 -3.32 10.31
C ALA A 29 -12.35 -4.39 9.32
N ARG A 30 -11.90 -3.94 8.15
CA ARG A 30 -11.34 -4.80 7.10
C ARG A 30 -9.84 -4.49 6.96
N PRO A 31 -8.93 -5.48 7.10
CA PRO A 31 -7.53 -5.27 6.78
C PRO A 31 -7.40 -4.89 5.32
N ASP A 32 -6.63 -3.85 5.05
CA ASP A 32 -6.46 -3.30 3.72
C ASP A 32 -5.08 -3.71 3.19
N VAL A 33 -5.06 -4.65 2.24
CA VAL A 33 -3.83 -5.10 1.60
C VAL A 33 -3.45 -4.20 0.42
N MET A 34 -4.37 -3.35 -0.07
CA MET A 34 -4.07 -2.38 -1.12
C MET A 34 -3.14 -1.28 -0.62
N VAL A 35 -3.37 -0.78 0.59
CA VAL A 35 -2.46 0.22 1.18
C VAL A 35 -1.04 -0.32 1.42
N LEU A 36 -0.88 -1.64 1.65
CA LEU A 36 0.44 -2.27 1.75
C LEU A 36 1.24 -2.10 0.45
N VAL A 37 0.58 -2.16 -0.71
CA VAL A 37 1.25 -1.96 -2.01
C VAL A 37 1.81 -0.54 -2.07
N ALA A 38 1.04 0.47 -1.67
CA ALA A 38 1.45 1.88 -1.63
C ALA A 38 2.63 2.12 -0.67
N VAL A 39 2.49 1.65 0.58
CA VAL A 39 3.49 1.82 1.64
C VAL A 39 4.82 1.16 1.24
N LEU A 40 4.76 -0.07 0.75
CA LEU A 40 5.96 -0.81 0.37
C LEU A 40 6.58 -0.26 -0.92
N ALA A 41 5.77 0.23 -1.85
CA ALA A 41 6.28 0.93 -3.04
C ALA A 41 7.06 2.19 -2.65
N GLY A 42 6.52 2.99 -1.73
CA GLY A 42 7.23 4.13 -1.15
C GLY A 42 8.55 3.71 -0.51
N LEU A 43 8.49 2.74 0.39
CA LEU A 43 9.64 2.23 1.12
C LEU A 43 10.75 1.68 0.21
N LEU A 44 10.40 0.92 -0.83
CA LEU A 44 11.35 0.16 -1.64
C LEU A 44 11.79 0.89 -2.91
N ALA A 45 10.94 1.74 -3.46
CA ALA A 45 11.11 2.35 -4.78
C ALA A 45 11.24 3.87 -4.75
N GLY A 46 10.99 4.50 -3.59
CA GLY A 46 11.06 5.93 -3.38
C GLY A 46 9.70 6.63 -3.49
N PRO A 47 9.66 7.95 -3.21
CA PRO A 47 8.42 8.72 -3.09
C PRO A 47 7.59 8.77 -4.37
N ASP A 48 8.20 9.02 -5.52
CA ASP A 48 7.48 9.15 -6.80
C ASP A 48 6.78 7.84 -7.20
N ARG A 49 7.51 6.71 -7.11
CA ARG A 49 6.98 5.39 -7.43
C ARG A 49 5.96 4.92 -6.40
N GLY A 50 6.16 5.27 -5.12
CA GLY A 50 5.19 5.06 -4.05
C GLY A 50 3.88 5.78 -4.31
N ALA A 51 3.95 7.05 -4.74
CA ALA A 51 2.78 7.84 -5.11
C ALA A 51 2.02 7.22 -6.29
N ILE A 52 2.74 6.85 -7.37
CA ILE A 52 2.13 6.27 -8.58
C ILE A 52 1.45 4.92 -8.27
N LEU A 53 2.13 4.02 -7.58
CA LEU A 53 1.55 2.71 -7.20
C LEU A 53 0.41 2.88 -6.20
N GLY A 54 0.55 3.80 -5.25
CA GLY A 54 -0.49 4.13 -4.29
C GLY A 54 -1.76 4.62 -4.99
N PHE A 55 -1.63 5.61 -5.88
CA PHE A 55 -2.72 6.11 -6.70
C PHE A 55 -3.38 4.99 -7.50
N ALA A 56 -2.60 4.19 -8.23
CA ALA A 56 -3.13 3.11 -9.06
C ALA A 56 -3.87 2.05 -8.24
N SER A 57 -3.30 1.63 -7.10
CA SER A 57 -3.94 0.67 -6.20
C SER A 57 -5.20 1.23 -5.55
N GLY A 58 -5.20 2.49 -5.13
CA GLY A 58 -6.34 3.12 -4.48
C GLY A 58 -7.47 3.37 -5.47
N LEU A 59 -7.14 3.80 -6.70
CA LEU A 59 -8.13 3.94 -7.77
C LEU A 59 -8.78 2.60 -8.14
N ALA A 60 -7.98 1.52 -8.21
CA ALA A 60 -8.50 0.19 -8.45
C ALA A 60 -9.41 -0.29 -7.30
N PHE A 61 -9.09 0.09 -6.06
CA PHE A 61 -9.91 -0.23 -4.89
C PHE A 61 -11.20 0.59 -4.83
N ASP A 62 -11.15 1.88 -5.19
CA ASP A 62 -12.31 2.78 -5.26
C ASP A 62 -13.37 2.31 -6.28
N VAL A 63 -12.99 1.52 -7.30
CA VAL A 63 -13.97 0.89 -8.22
C VAL A 63 -14.82 -0.17 -7.52
N VAL A 64 -14.28 -0.82 -6.49
CA VAL A 64 -14.93 -1.93 -5.77
C VAL A 64 -15.63 -1.43 -4.52
N LEU A 65 -15.12 -0.36 -3.90
CA LEU A 65 -15.70 0.24 -2.71
C LEU A 65 -16.98 1.01 -3.03
N THR A 66 -17.87 1.05 -2.05
CA THR A 66 -19.09 1.88 -2.10
C THR A 66 -18.85 3.31 -1.63
N THR A 67 -17.59 3.68 -1.38
CA THR A 67 -17.18 4.98 -0.84
C THR A 67 -16.92 5.97 -1.98
N PRO A 68 -16.72 7.27 -1.67
CA PRO A 68 -16.47 8.28 -2.68
C PRO A 68 -15.28 7.89 -3.57
N PHE A 69 -15.52 7.88 -4.88
CA PHE A 69 -14.51 7.50 -5.86
C PHE A 69 -13.30 8.46 -5.80
N GLY A 70 -12.10 7.91 -5.62
CA GLY A 70 -10.85 8.68 -5.52
C GLY A 70 -10.38 8.95 -4.08
N LEU A 71 -11.18 8.62 -3.05
CA LEU A 71 -10.78 8.79 -1.66
C LEU A 71 -9.61 7.87 -1.29
N SER A 72 -9.68 6.59 -1.65
CA SER A 72 -8.57 5.65 -1.38
C SER A 72 -7.36 5.98 -2.25
N ALA A 73 -7.59 6.37 -3.52
CA ALA A 73 -6.52 6.83 -4.40
C ALA A 73 -5.73 8.00 -3.78
N LEU A 74 -6.41 9.01 -3.23
CA LEU A 74 -5.77 10.15 -2.58
C LEU A 74 -4.95 9.71 -1.34
N ILE A 75 -5.57 8.94 -0.44
CA ILE A 75 -4.94 8.53 0.82
C ILE A 75 -3.71 7.68 0.55
N TYR A 76 -3.82 6.68 -0.33
CA TYR A 76 -2.69 5.81 -0.64
C TYR A 76 -1.55 6.56 -1.33
N THR A 77 -1.87 7.55 -2.16
CA THR A 77 -0.86 8.42 -2.77
C THR A 77 -0.08 9.19 -1.71
N ILE A 78 -0.79 9.84 -0.76
CA ILE A 78 -0.17 10.60 0.33
C ILE A 78 0.70 9.68 1.20
N VAL A 79 0.17 8.52 1.58
CA VAL A 79 0.87 7.57 2.44
C VAL A 79 2.08 6.97 1.72
N GLY A 80 1.93 6.54 0.47
CA GLY A 80 3.02 5.97 -0.33
C GLY A 80 4.14 7.00 -0.58
N TYR A 81 3.79 8.24 -0.91
CA TYR A 81 4.75 9.33 -1.06
C TYR A 81 5.45 9.64 0.27
N GLY A 82 4.69 9.83 1.35
CA GLY A 82 5.23 10.15 2.68
C GLY A 82 6.14 9.06 3.23
N VAL A 83 5.80 7.79 3.04
CA VAL A 83 6.68 6.68 3.40
C VAL A 83 7.96 6.73 2.56
N GLY A 84 7.85 6.98 1.26
CA GLY A 84 9.02 7.06 0.38
C GLY A 84 9.97 8.22 0.69
N THR A 85 9.44 9.38 1.08
CA THR A 85 10.28 10.53 1.50
C THR A 85 10.96 10.27 2.84
N LEU A 86 10.24 9.74 3.83
CA LEU A 86 10.78 9.47 5.16
C LEU A 86 11.77 8.29 5.19
N SER A 87 11.60 7.33 4.28
CA SER A 87 12.40 6.11 4.26
C SER A 87 13.66 6.21 3.39
N GLY A 88 13.92 7.36 2.77
CA GLY A 88 15.06 7.61 1.88
C GLY A 88 16.41 7.42 2.58
N GLY A 89 16.87 6.17 2.68
CA GLY A 89 18.11 5.77 3.34
C GLY A 89 17.97 4.66 4.39
N MET A 90 16.76 4.31 4.83
CA MET A 90 16.53 3.39 5.95
C MET A 90 16.54 1.90 5.57
N VAL A 91 16.29 1.55 4.30
CA VAL A 91 16.04 0.15 3.83
C VAL A 91 17.18 -0.83 4.13
N ARG A 92 18.41 -0.34 4.36
CA ARG A 92 19.57 -1.20 4.63
C ARG A 92 19.75 -1.63 6.10
N SER A 93 19.02 -1.05 7.06
CA SER A 93 19.41 -1.18 8.47
C SER A 93 18.70 -2.27 9.29
N SER A 94 17.55 -2.83 8.88
CA SER A 94 16.87 -3.86 9.70
C SER A 94 15.78 -4.64 8.97
N ARG A 95 15.75 -5.97 9.21
CA ARG A 95 14.65 -6.86 8.77
C ARG A 95 13.29 -6.49 9.37
N TRP A 96 13.29 -5.73 10.47
CA TRP A 96 12.08 -5.26 11.15
C TRP A 96 11.50 -3.98 10.56
N LEU A 97 12.24 -3.29 9.69
CA LEU A 97 11.77 -2.03 9.10
C LEU A 97 10.51 -2.25 8.25
N VAL A 98 10.50 -3.31 7.43
CA VAL A 98 9.37 -3.63 6.53
C VAL A 98 8.06 -3.82 7.30
N PRO A 99 7.97 -4.71 8.31
CA PRO A 99 6.73 -4.87 9.08
C PRO A 99 6.38 -3.64 9.92
N ALA A 100 7.37 -2.92 10.46
CA ALA A 100 7.11 -1.70 11.24
C ALA A 100 6.51 -0.59 10.38
N VAL A 101 7.11 -0.31 9.22
CA VAL A 101 6.61 0.70 8.27
C VAL A 101 5.25 0.30 7.69
N ALA A 102 5.04 -1.00 7.43
CA ALA A 102 3.73 -1.52 7.05
C ALA A 102 2.66 -1.26 8.11
N ALA A 103 2.95 -1.55 9.38
CA ALA A 103 2.03 -1.31 10.50
C ALA A 103 1.70 0.19 10.63
N VAL A 104 2.72 1.03 10.71
CA VAL A 104 2.56 2.48 10.89
C VAL A 104 1.87 3.12 9.68
N GLY A 105 2.30 2.79 8.47
CA GLY A 105 1.70 3.30 7.24
C GLY A 105 0.22 2.93 7.11
N SER A 106 -0.15 1.70 7.48
CA SER A 106 -1.54 1.25 7.47
C SER A 106 -2.38 1.97 8.54
N ALA A 107 -1.83 2.17 9.74
CA ALA A 107 -2.51 2.92 10.79
C ALA A 107 -2.74 4.38 10.38
N VAL A 108 -1.72 5.04 9.81
CA VAL A 108 -1.84 6.41 9.31
C VAL A 108 -2.89 6.50 8.19
N ALA A 109 -2.88 5.56 7.24
CA ALA A 109 -3.87 5.53 6.16
C ALA A 109 -5.30 5.39 6.70
N MET A 110 -5.51 4.52 7.67
CA MET A 110 -6.80 4.32 8.31
C MET A 110 -7.28 5.58 9.05
N LEU A 111 -6.39 6.28 9.76
CA LEU A 111 -6.73 7.54 10.42
C LEU A 111 -7.07 8.64 9.41
N LEU A 112 -6.33 8.73 8.30
CA LEU A 112 -6.63 9.63 7.20
C LEU A 112 -7.98 9.29 6.57
N TYR A 113 -8.29 8.01 6.41
CA TYR A 113 -9.57 7.53 5.89
C TYR A 113 -10.73 7.95 6.78
N ALA A 114 -10.61 7.73 8.10
CA ALA A 114 -11.61 8.16 9.06
C ALA A 114 -11.78 9.69 9.07
N LEU A 115 -10.69 10.45 9.01
CA LEU A 115 -10.74 11.91 9.02
C LEU A 115 -11.39 12.47 7.75
N VAL A 116 -10.94 12.03 6.58
CA VAL A 116 -11.49 12.47 5.29
C VAL A 116 -12.93 11.97 5.11
N GLY A 117 -13.22 10.74 5.54
CA GLY A 117 -14.57 10.17 5.51
C GLY A 117 -15.58 11.03 6.28
N VAL A 118 -15.23 11.47 7.49
CA VAL A 118 -16.08 12.37 8.29
C VAL A 118 -16.32 13.69 7.57
N VAL A 119 -15.30 14.27 6.92
CA VAL A 119 -15.45 15.51 6.14
C VAL A 119 -16.39 15.33 4.95
N VAL A 120 -16.40 14.15 4.34
CA VAL A 120 -17.28 13.81 3.21
C VAL A 120 -18.68 13.36 3.67
N GLY A 121 -18.92 13.26 4.98
CA GLY A 121 -20.22 12.90 5.55
C GLY A 121 -20.46 11.39 5.68
N GLU A 122 -19.41 10.57 5.54
CA GLU A 122 -19.46 9.15 5.88
C GLU A 122 -19.48 9.00 7.42
N ALA A 123 -20.49 8.31 7.95
CA ALA A 123 -20.60 8.01 9.38
C ALA A 123 -19.62 6.89 9.79
N THR A 124 -18.32 7.16 9.68
CA THR A 124 -17.25 6.20 10.00
C THR A 124 -16.97 6.03 11.50
N LEU A 125 -17.65 6.77 12.37
CA LEU A 125 -17.36 6.83 13.82
C LEU A 125 -18.35 6.06 14.71
N ASP A 126 -19.42 5.49 14.16
CA ASP A 126 -20.36 4.67 14.91
C ASP A 126 -19.89 3.21 14.91
N GLY A 127 -19.05 2.84 15.89
CA GLY A 127 -18.48 1.51 15.96
C GLY A 127 -17.59 1.23 17.18
N PRO A 128 -16.92 0.06 17.19
CA PRO A 128 -16.00 -0.34 18.25
C PRO A 128 -14.82 0.64 18.37
N PRO A 129 -14.07 0.61 19.49
CA PRO A 129 -12.99 1.55 19.71
C PRO A 129 -11.98 1.50 18.55
N LEU A 130 -11.83 2.63 17.84
CA LEU A 130 -10.93 2.79 16.70
C LEU A 130 -9.51 2.26 16.98
N ALA A 131 -9.05 2.36 18.22
CA ALA A 131 -7.76 1.82 18.66
C ALA A 131 -7.64 0.30 18.44
N ALA A 132 -8.67 -0.49 18.76
CA ALA A 132 -8.65 -1.94 18.56
C ALA A 132 -8.60 -2.31 17.07
N ILE A 133 -9.35 -1.56 16.25
CA ILE A 133 -9.38 -1.69 14.79
C ILE A 133 -8.00 -1.37 14.19
N VAL A 134 -7.38 -0.27 14.61
CA VAL A 134 -6.03 0.13 14.16
C VAL A 134 -5.00 -0.92 14.53
N VAL A 135 -5.04 -1.44 15.76
CA VAL A 135 -4.10 -2.49 16.21
C VAL A 135 -4.29 -3.77 15.40
N TYR A 136 -5.52 -4.19 15.15
CA TYR A 136 -5.82 -5.37 14.33
C TYR A 136 -5.29 -5.22 12.91
N VAL A 137 -5.60 -4.11 12.23
CA VAL A 137 -5.12 -3.86 10.86
C VAL A 137 -3.60 -3.74 10.80
N ALA A 138 -2.98 -3.03 11.75
CA ALA A 138 -1.54 -2.92 11.83
C ALA A 138 -0.86 -4.30 12.01
N ALA A 139 -1.43 -5.17 12.85
CA ALA A 139 -0.90 -6.51 13.09
C ALA A 139 -1.02 -7.41 11.84
N VAL A 140 -2.20 -7.43 11.20
CA VAL A 140 -2.42 -8.22 9.97
C VAL A 140 -1.51 -7.72 8.86
N ASN A 141 -1.43 -6.41 8.64
CA ASN A 141 -0.61 -5.85 7.59
C ASN A 141 0.89 -6.03 7.85
N ALA A 142 1.34 -5.96 9.11
CA ALA A 142 2.71 -6.31 9.47
C ALA A 142 3.03 -7.78 9.15
N ALA A 143 2.12 -8.71 9.45
CA ALA A 143 2.29 -10.13 9.17
C ALA A 143 2.31 -10.42 7.65
N CYS A 144 1.49 -9.72 6.86
CA CYS A 144 1.45 -9.85 5.40
C CYS A 144 2.60 -9.12 4.69
N SER A 145 3.22 -8.13 5.34
CA SER A 145 4.25 -7.27 4.76
C SER A 145 5.45 -7.98 4.11
N PRO A 146 6.05 -9.08 4.64
CA PRO A 146 7.18 -9.72 3.97
C PRO A 146 6.79 -10.36 2.64
N LEU A 147 5.57 -10.87 2.54
CA LEU A 147 5.03 -11.44 1.30
C LEU A 147 4.72 -10.33 0.29
N ALA A 148 4.01 -9.29 0.72
CA ALA A 148 3.72 -8.13 -0.11
C ALA A 148 5.01 -7.43 -0.60
N ALA A 149 6.04 -7.35 0.24
CA ALA A 149 7.33 -6.77 -0.13
C ALA A 149 8.05 -7.57 -1.21
N ARG A 150 7.85 -8.90 -1.28
CA ARG A 150 8.37 -9.71 -2.40
C ARG A 150 7.66 -9.35 -3.70
N ALA A 151 6.34 -9.25 -3.68
CA ALA A 151 5.56 -8.85 -4.86
C ALA A 151 5.94 -7.44 -5.35
N VAL A 152 6.06 -6.48 -4.44
CA VAL A 152 6.44 -5.09 -4.80
C VAL A 152 7.88 -5.02 -5.31
N ARG A 153 8.84 -5.72 -4.71
CA ARG A 153 10.22 -5.79 -5.23
C ARG A 153 10.25 -6.29 -6.68
N TRP A 154 9.44 -7.29 -7.01
CA TRP A 154 9.36 -7.82 -8.37
C TRP A 154 8.89 -6.79 -9.42
N VAL A 155 8.02 -5.86 -9.03
CA VAL A 155 7.58 -4.73 -9.88
C VAL A 155 8.69 -3.69 -10.05
N VAL A 156 9.48 -3.48 -9.00
CA VAL A 156 10.47 -2.39 -8.92
C VAL A 156 11.82 -2.79 -9.53
N ASP A 157 12.24 -4.05 -9.40
CA ASP A 157 13.60 -4.49 -9.76
C ASP A 157 13.85 -4.58 -11.29
N GLU A 158 12.82 -4.66 -12.14
CA GLU A 158 13.04 -4.82 -13.60
C GLU A 158 13.67 -3.59 -14.28
N ASP A 159 13.53 -2.38 -13.72
CA ASP A 159 14.21 -1.18 -14.24
C ASP A 159 15.74 -1.28 -14.09
N ARG A 160 16.25 -2.06 -13.14
CA ARG A 160 17.68 -2.19 -12.89
C ARG A 160 18.39 -3.07 -13.92
N ASP A 161 17.66 -3.99 -14.54
CA ASP A 161 18.23 -4.93 -15.52
C ASP A 161 18.40 -4.32 -16.92
N HIS A 162 17.58 -3.32 -17.29
CA HIS A 162 17.68 -2.68 -18.60
C HIS A 162 18.90 -1.76 -18.74
N HIS A 163 19.38 -1.15 -17.65
CA HIS A 163 20.58 -0.31 -17.63
C HIS A 163 21.90 -1.09 -17.46
N ARG A 164 21.82 -2.41 -17.21
CA ARG A 164 22.99 -3.29 -17.05
C ARG A 164 23.37 -4.06 -18.32
N ARG A 165 22.84 -3.71 -19.49
CA ARG A 165 23.40 -4.19 -20.75
C ARG A 165 24.66 -3.39 -21.05
N PRO A 166 25.87 -3.95 -20.88
CA PRO A 166 27.06 -3.23 -21.32
C PRO A 166 26.98 -3.00 -22.82
N SER A 167 27.17 -1.76 -23.26
CA SER A 167 27.23 -1.33 -24.65
C SER A 167 28.47 -1.83 -25.41
N PHE A 168 29.11 -2.93 -24.98
CA PHE A 168 30.33 -3.48 -25.57
C PHE A 168 30.12 -4.20 -26.92
N LEU A 169 28.95 -4.06 -27.57
CA LEU A 169 28.64 -4.71 -28.85
C LEU A 169 28.14 -3.74 -29.92
N THR A 170 28.66 -2.52 -29.95
CA THR A 170 28.65 -1.70 -31.16
C THR A 170 30.09 -1.33 -31.49
N ARG A 171 30.60 -2.08 -32.46
CA ARG A 171 31.82 -1.97 -33.27
C ARG A 171 32.61 -0.66 -33.19
#